data_AF-A0A3P8XA03-F1
#
_entry.id   AF-A0A3P8XA03-F1
#
_cell.length_a   1.000
_cell.length_b   1.000
_cell.length_c   1.000
_cell.angle_alpha   90.00
_cell.angle_beta   90.00
_cell.angle_gamma   90.00
#
_symmetry.space_group_name_H-M   'P 1'
#
loop_
_entity.id
_entity.type
_entity.pdbx_description
1 polymer ?
#
loop_
_entity_poly.entity_id
_entity_poly.type
_entity_poly.pdbx_seq_one_letter_code
_entity_poly.pdbx_strand_id
1 'polypeptide(L)'
;MRTNRKPLKGQYDAILMLLSSRSNKQRQEVKAAYKKTYGKDLVSALKSELGGLFEMLIVALMTPPISYDASLLNKALKGVGTDDDVLIEILASRTCAQIKEIVKVYKKEYGGKLEKDIVGDTSGHFQKLLVILLQGSREKGVDEDRIEKDAEELFAAGQGKVGTDEEKLINILGNRSHEHLRLVFDAFKKLYGNDIEESIEGETTGNLENLMLAVVKCAKSVPAYFAEALYGSMRRAGTDEKTLMRIMVSRSEEDMLDIRACFKKMYGVSLYNTIQVEWTSLSLFNSTLSFICSGAMG
;
A
#
# COMPACT_ATOMS: atom_id res chain seq x y z
N MET A 1 8.40 30.91 -31.80
CA MET A 1 7.44 31.15 -30.70
C MET A 1 6.70 29.85 -30.41
N ARG A 2 7.02 29.17 -29.30
CA ARG A 2 6.20 28.02 -28.84
C ARG A 2 4.96 28.59 -28.17
N THR A 3 3.80 28.43 -28.80
CA THR A 3 2.52 28.73 -28.17
C THR A 3 2.24 27.67 -27.12
N ASN A 4 2.65 27.90 -25.87
CA ASN A 4 2.12 27.19 -24.70
C ASN A 4 0.64 27.57 -24.55
N ARG A 5 -0.23 26.93 -25.33
CA ARG A 5 -1.66 26.97 -25.06
C ARG A 5 -1.91 25.95 -23.96
N LYS A 6 -2.26 26.42 -22.77
CA LYS A 6 -2.82 25.56 -21.72
C LYS A 6 -3.96 24.73 -22.36
N PRO A 7 -3.96 23.40 -22.19
CA PRO A 7 -5.04 22.57 -22.69
C PRO A 7 -6.39 23.10 -22.20
N LEU A 8 -7.39 23.10 -23.10
CA LEU A 8 -8.75 23.46 -22.74
C LEU A 8 -9.30 22.42 -21.76
N LYS A 9 -10.14 22.83 -20.81
CA LYS A 9 -10.75 21.95 -19.78
C LYS A 9 -11.24 20.60 -20.32
N GLY A 10 -11.91 20.59 -21.48
CA GLY A 10 -12.42 19.36 -22.11
C GLY A 10 -11.36 18.38 -22.64
N GLN A 11 -10.12 18.82 -22.86
CA GLN A 11 -9.01 17.93 -23.25
C GLN A 11 -8.50 17.13 -22.03
N TYR A 12 -8.51 17.73 -20.84
CA TYR A 12 -8.16 17.03 -19.61
C TYR A 12 -9.22 15.98 -19.22
N ASP A 13 -10.50 16.30 -19.41
CA ASP A 13 -11.61 15.35 -19.19
C ASP A 13 -11.50 14.12 -20.12
N ALA A 14 -11.11 14.33 -21.38
CA ALA A 14 -10.91 13.25 -22.33
C ALA A 14 -9.70 12.36 -21.98
N ILE A 15 -8.58 12.96 -21.56
CA ILE A 15 -7.40 12.20 -21.08
C ILE A 15 -7.76 11.39 -19.84
N LEU A 16 -8.49 12.00 -18.90
CA LEU A 16 -8.96 11.36 -17.68
C LEU A 16 -9.83 10.16 -18.02
N MET A 17 -10.93 10.37 -18.78
CA MET A 17 -11.83 9.28 -19.17
C MET A 17 -11.10 8.16 -19.91
N LEU A 18 -10.17 8.48 -20.82
CA LEU A 18 -9.42 7.47 -21.55
C LEU A 18 -8.52 6.65 -20.62
N LEU A 19 -7.75 7.30 -19.75
CA LEU A 19 -6.76 6.60 -18.94
C LEU A 19 -7.37 5.92 -17.72
N SER A 20 -8.45 6.49 -17.14
CA SER A 20 -9.13 5.90 -16.00
C SER A 20 -10.08 4.77 -16.38
N SER A 21 -10.40 4.57 -17.66
CA SER A 21 -11.26 3.47 -18.16
C SER A 21 -10.47 2.36 -18.87
N ARG A 22 -9.18 2.24 -18.58
CA ARG A 22 -8.29 1.24 -19.19
C ARG A 22 -7.46 0.58 -18.10
N SER A 23 -7.36 -0.75 -18.18
CA SER A 23 -6.44 -1.50 -17.33
C SER A 23 -4.99 -1.01 -17.51
N ASN A 24 -4.12 -1.30 -16.55
CA ASN A 24 -2.71 -0.93 -16.65
C ASN A 24 -2.07 -1.54 -17.89
N LYS A 25 -2.42 -2.79 -18.22
CA LYS A 25 -1.97 -3.47 -19.43
C LYS A 25 -2.33 -2.67 -20.69
N GLN A 26 -3.59 -2.26 -20.83
CA GLN A 26 -4.02 -1.43 -21.96
C GLN A 26 -3.31 -0.07 -21.98
N ARG A 27 -3.06 0.55 -20.81
CA ARG A 27 -2.28 1.79 -20.71
C ARG A 27 -0.84 1.61 -21.21
N GLN A 28 -0.22 0.45 -20.98
CA GLN A 28 1.09 0.12 -21.55
C GLN A 28 1.04 -0.02 -23.07
N GLU A 29 -0.01 -0.64 -23.62
CA GLU A 29 -0.23 -0.74 -25.07
C GLU A 29 -0.41 0.65 -25.71
N VAL A 30 -1.19 1.52 -25.08
CA VAL A 30 -1.36 2.93 -25.50
C VAL A 30 -0.02 3.67 -25.49
N LYS A 31 0.79 3.51 -24.43
CA LYS A 31 2.14 4.10 -24.36
C LYS A 31 3.03 3.65 -25.52
N ALA A 32 3.01 2.35 -25.85
CA ALA A 32 3.78 1.80 -26.96
C ALA A 32 3.29 2.33 -28.33
N ALA A 33 1.98 2.35 -28.55
CA ALA A 33 1.37 2.86 -29.78
C ALA A 33 1.66 4.36 -29.99
N TYR A 34 1.58 5.17 -28.92
CA TYR A 34 1.91 6.58 -28.96
C TYR A 34 3.37 6.82 -29.36
N LYS A 35 4.31 6.06 -28.78
CA LYS A 35 5.73 6.12 -29.14
C LYS A 35 5.97 5.73 -30.60
N LYS A 36 5.33 4.67 -31.08
CA LYS A 36 5.44 4.22 -32.49
C LYS A 36 4.92 5.28 -33.47
N THR A 37 3.82 5.94 -33.13
CA THR A 37 3.13 6.87 -34.04
C THR A 37 3.78 8.25 -34.05
N TYR A 38 4.17 8.76 -32.89
CA TYR A 38 4.62 10.15 -32.72
C TYR A 38 6.10 10.29 -32.39
N GLY A 39 6.82 9.19 -32.18
CA GLY A 39 8.24 9.19 -31.80
C GLY A 39 8.52 9.78 -30.40
N LYS A 40 7.48 10.02 -29.59
CA LYS A 40 7.56 10.68 -28.27
C LYS A 40 7.13 9.73 -27.16
N ASP A 41 7.69 9.90 -25.97
CA ASP A 41 7.22 9.20 -24.77
C ASP A 41 5.93 9.84 -24.24
N LEU A 42 4.87 9.03 -24.10
CA LEU A 42 3.56 9.51 -23.69
C LEU A 42 3.57 10.11 -22.27
N VAL A 43 4.28 9.47 -21.34
CA VAL A 43 4.31 9.93 -19.94
C VAL A 43 5.01 11.28 -19.85
N SER A 44 6.12 11.46 -20.57
CA SER A 44 6.83 12.74 -20.66
C SER A 44 5.97 13.85 -21.27
N ALA A 45 5.20 13.52 -22.31
CA ALA A 45 4.27 14.47 -22.94
C ALA A 45 3.12 14.86 -21.99
N LEU A 46 2.58 13.90 -21.21
CA LEU A 46 1.56 14.20 -20.21
C LEU A 46 2.13 15.08 -19.10
N LYS A 47 3.33 14.78 -18.59
CA LYS A 47 3.97 15.59 -17.55
C LYS A 47 4.21 17.04 -17.97
N SER A 48 4.50 17.32 -19.23
CA SER A 48 4.68 18.71 -19.69
C SER A 48 3.39 19.53 -19.75
N GLU A 49 2.23 18.86 -19.78
CA GLU A 49 0.90 19.48 -19.90
C GLU A 49 0.11 19.48 -18.58
N LEU A 50 0.56 18.68 -17.61
CA LEU A 50 -0.07 18.48 -16.31
C LEU A 50 0.78 19.11 -15.21
N GLY A 51 0.18 19.28 -14.03
CA GLY A 51 0.91 19.72 -12.84
C GLY A 51 0.26 19.24 -11.55
N GLY A 52 1.03 19.30 -10.46
CA GLY A 52 0.54 19.00 -9.11
C GLY A 52 0.05 17.56 -8.93
N LEU A 53 -0.95 17.37 -8.07
CA LEU A 53 -1.51 16.06 -7.72
C LEU A 53 -2.05 15.30 -8.93
N PHE A 54 -2.63 16.02 -9.91
CA PHE A 54 -3.20 15.39 -11.10
C PHE A 54 -2.12 14.80 -12.01
N GLU A 55 -0.99 15.50 -12.20
CA GLU A 55 0.18 14.93 -12.88
C GLU A 55 0.65 13.66 -12.18
N MET A 56 0.81 13.69 -10.85
CA MET A 56 1.29 12.54 -10.09
C MET A 56 0.36 11.33 -10.22
N LEU A 57 -0.96 11.56 -10.16
CA LEU A 57 -1.95 10.50 -10.33
C LEU A 57 -1.90 9.88 -11.72
N ILE A 58 -1.83 10.69 -12.77
CA ILE A 58 -1.76 10.19 -14.15
C ILE A 58 -0.45 9.41 -14.38
N VAL A 59 0.66 9.88 -13.83
CA VAL A 59 1.94 9.17 -13.92
C VAL A 59 1.87 7.84 -13.18
N ALA A 60 1.28 7.81 -11.98
CA ALA A 60 1.09 6.58 -11.22
C ALA A 60 0.23 5.56 -11.99
N LEU A 61 -0.90 6.01 -12.54
CA LEU A 61 -1.79 5.22 -13.40
C LEU A 61 -1.07 4.66 -14.64
N MET A 62 -0.15 5.42 -15.24
CA MET A 62 0.61 4.98 -16.43
C MET A 62 1.80 4.06 -16.10
N THR A 63 2.12 3.86 -14.82
CA THR A 63 3.28 3.06 -14.40
C THR A 63 2.85 1.61 -14.14
N PRO A 64 3.59 0.59 -14.62
CA PRO A 64 3.31 -0.81 -14.27
C PRO A 64 3.25 -1.02 -12.74
N PRO A 65 2.34 -1.84 -12.19
CA PRO A 65 2.12 -1.92 -10.74
C PRO A 65 3.39 -2.21 -9.93
N ILE A 66 4.19 -3.20 -10.35
CA ILE A 66 5.44 -3.56 -9.69
C ILE A 66 6.49 -2.44 -9.79
N SER A 67 6.60 -1.76 -10.94
CA SER A 67 7.48 -0.58 -11.09
C SER A 67 6.99 0.59 -10.24
N TYR A 68 5.67 0.74 -10.05
CA TYR A 68 5.11 1.78 -9.20
C TYR A 68 5.49 1.55 -7.74
N ASP A 69 5.28 0.35 -7.20
CA ASP A 69 5.73 -0.03 -5.84
C ASP A 69 7.26 0.16 -5.67
N ALA A 70 8.07 -0.31 -6.63
CA ALA A 70 9.51 -0.11 -6.59
C ALA A 70 9.89 1.39 -6.58
N SER A 71 9.18 2.22 -7.35
CA SER A 71 9.40 3.68 -7.37
C SER A 71 9.00 4.36 -6.06
N LEU A 72 7.97 3.86 -5.38
CA LEU A 72 7.50 4.36 -4.09
C LEU A 72 8.53 4.04 -3.01
N LEU A 73 9.01 2.80 -2.95
CA LEU A 73 10.08 2.39 -2.03
C LEU A 73 11.36 3.20 -2.27
N ASN A 74 11.76 3.39 -3.53
CA ASN A 74 12.95 4.19 -3.85
C ASN A 74 12.78 5.66 -3.40
N LYS A 75 11.58 6.23 -3.51
CA LYS A 75 11.31 7.59 -3.03
C LYS A 75 11.28 7.65 -1.50
N ALA A 76 10.76 6.62 -0.85
CA ALA A 76 10.67 6.52 0.60
C ALA A 76 12.06 6.44 1.27
N LEU A 77 13.02 5.81 0.60
CA LEU A 77 14.40 5.63 1.08
C LEU A 77 15.37 6.72 0.58
N LYS A 78 14.95 7.57 -0.37
CA LYS A 78 15.85 8.56 -0.97
C LYS A 78 15.67 9.93 -0.35
N GLY A 79 16.72 10.44 0.30
CA GLY A 79 16.80 11.83 0.73
C GLY A 79 17.24 11.93 2.18
N VAL A 80 16.83 13.02 2.85
CA VAL A 80 17.00 13.15 4.30
C VAL A 80 15.71 12.66 4.96
N GLY A 81 15.84 11.63 5.79
CA GLY A 81 14.71 10.96 6.43
C GLY A 81 14.12 9.84 5.57
N THR A 82 13.19 9.09 6.17
CA THR A 82 12.58 7.90 5.60
C THR A 82 11.06 8.03 5.66
N ASP A 83 10.36 7.68 4.60
CA ASP A 83 8.89 7.55 4.60
C ASP A 83 8.52 6.14 5.07
N ASP A 84 8.54 5.95 6.39
CA ASP A 84 8.31 4.64 7.02
C ASP A 84 6.90 4.10 6.74
N ASP A 85 5.90 4.97 6.58
CA ASP A 85 4.52 4.57 6.28
C ASP A 85 4.43 3.86 4.92
N VAL A 86 5.19 4.33 3.91
CA VAL A 86 5.27 3.66 2.60
C VAL A 86 5.96 2.29 2.72
N LEU A 87 7.02 2.18 3.51
CA LEU A 87 7.70 0.91 3.75
C LEU A 87 6.75 -0.10 4.42
N ILE A 88 6.05 0.35 5.46
CA ILE A 88 5.09 -0.45 6.21
C ILE A 88 3.95 -0.92 5.31
N GLU A 89 3.30 -0.01 4.59
CA GLU A 89 2.15 -0.31 3.72
C GLU A 89 2.52 -1.35 2.66
N ILE A 90 3.64 -1.17 1.96
CA ILE A 90 4.03 -2.06 0.87
C ILE A 90 4.49 -3.42 1.42
N LEU A 91 5.39 -3.45 2.41
CA LEU A 91 5.96 -4.71 2.88
C LEU A 91 4.99 -5.56 3.69
N ALA A 92 4.01 -4.95 4.39
CA ALA A 92 2.99 -5.70 5.12
C ALA A 92 1.89 -6.27 4.21
N SER A 93 1.52 -5.56 3.12
CA SER A 93 0.33 -5.89 2.32
C SER A 93 0.60 -6.70 1.05
N ARG A 94 1.80 -6.61 0.47
CA ARG A 94 2.11 -7.29 -0.80
C ARG A 94 2.37 -8.77 -0.57
N THR A 95 1.96 -9.57 -1.56
CA THR A 95 2.21 -11.01 -1.54
C THR A 95 3.69 -11.31 -1.69
N CYS A 96 4.12 -12.49 -1.23
CA CYS A 96 5.49 -12.98 -1.40
C CYS A 96 5.97 -12.94 -2.88
N ALA A 97 5.07 -13.19 -3.83
CA ALA A 97 5.38 -13.10 -5.26
C ALA A 97 5.59 -11.65 -5.71
N GLN A 98 4.71 -10.73 -5.32
CA GLN A 98 4.85 -9.31 -5.61
C GLN A 98 6.15 -8.75 -5.00
N ILE A 99 6.47 -9.06 -3.74
CA ILE A 99 7.71 -8.63 -3.09
C ILE A 99 8.96 -9.05 -3.89
N LYS A 100 9.01 -10.32 -4.33
CA LYS A 100 10.14 -10.82 -5.14
C LYS A 100 10.28 -10.08 -6.46
N GLU A 101 9.17 -9.76 -7.13
CA GLU A 101 9.20 -8.98 -8.37
C GLU A 101 9.57 -7.52 -8.12
N ILE A 102 9.10 -6.91 -7.02
CA ILE A 102 9.49 -5.56 -6.60
C ILE A 102 11.01 -5.47 -6.40
N VAL A 103 11.61 -6.41 -5.66
CA VAL A 103 13.07 -6.46 -5.46
C VAL A 103 13.84 -6.55 -6.78
N LYS A 104 13.37 -7.38 -7.73
CA LYS A 104 13.98 -7.50 -9.05
C LYS A 104 13.88 -6.20 -9.85
N VAL A 105 12.70 -5.60 -9.90
CA VAL A 105 12.46 -4.36 -10.64
C VAL A 105 13.22 -3.19 -10.02
N TYR A 106 13.25 -3.09 -8.70
CA TYR A 106 14.01 -2.08 -7.98
C TYR A 106 15.49 -2.14 -8.35
N LYS A 107 16.10 -3.33 -8.32
CA LYS A 107 17.50 -3.54 -8.73
C LYS A 107 17.74 -3.12 -10.17
N LYS A 108 16.81 -3.45 -11.07
CA LYS A 108 16.90 -3.12 -12.50
C LYS A 108 16.81 -1.62 -12.75
N GLU A 109 15.90 -0.92 -12.08
CA GLU A 109 15.60 0.50 -12.34
C GLU A 109 16.51 1.47 -11.58
N TYR A 110 16.94 1.12 -10.36
CA TYR A 110 17.66 2.03 -9.48
C TYR A 110 19.11 1.58 -9.18
N GLY A 111 19.51 0.39 -9.64
CA GLY A 111 20.86 -0.17 -9.45
C GLY A 111 21.19 -0.56 -8.01
N GLY A 112 20.38 -0.16 -7.03
CA GLY A 112 20.50 -0.49 -5.61
C GLY A 112 20.05 -1.92 -5.27
N LYS A 113 20.42 -2.37 -4.07
CA LYS A 113 19.81 -3.55 -3.44
C LYS A 113 18.81 -3.02 -2.43
N LEU A 114 17.51 -3.18 -2.69
CA LEU A 114 16.44 -2.68 -1.82
C LEU A 114 16.65 -3.06 -0.34
N GLU A 115 17.13 -4.27 -0.06
CA GLU A 115 17.48 -4.69 1.30
C GLU A 115 18.60 -3.84 1.93
N LYS A 116 19.66 -3.54 1.16
CA LYS A 116 20.77 -2.70 1.62
C LYS A 116 20.28 -1.28 1.91
N ASP A 117 19.42 -0.76 1.07
CA ASP A 117 18.87 0.60 1.24
C ASP A 117 17.99 0.64 2.50
N ILE A 118 17.09 -0.34 2.70
CA ILE A 118 16.31 -0.47 3.95
C ILE A 118 17.22 -0.59 5.18
N VAL A 119 18.27 -1.41 5.13
CA VAL A 119 19.22 -1.57 6.23
C VAL A 119 20.02 -0.28 6.50
N GLY A 120 20.24 0.55 5.48
CA GLY A 120 20.92 1.83 5.62
C GLY A 120 20.07 2.92 6.27
N ASP A 121 18.76 2.91 6.05
CA ASP A 121 17.83 3.99 6.43
C ASP A 121 16.91 3.65 7.62
N THR A 122 16.96 2.42 8.13
CA THR A 122 16.17 1.99 9.29
C THR A 122 17.07 1.33 10.34
N SER A 123 16.55 1.03 11.54
CA SER A 123 17.35 0.34 12.58
C SER A 123 16.50 -0.52 13.52
N GLY A 124 17.17 -1.31 14.37
CA GLY A 124 16.55 -2.08 15.44
C GLY A 124 15.55 -3.14 14.95
N HIS A 125 14.57 -3.43 15.81
CA HIS A 125 13.52 -4.42 15.55
C HIS A 125 12.63 -4.04 14.35
N PHE A 126 12.44 -2.75 14.09
CA PHE A 126 11.72 -2.27 12.90
C PHE A 126 12.44 -2.69 11.61
N GLN A 127 13.74 -2.40 11.50
CA GLN A 127 14.56 -2.86 10.38
C GLN A 127 14.47 -4.38 10.21
N LYS A 128 14.59 -5.13 11.32
CA LYS A 128 14.60 -6.58 11.28
C LYS A 128 13.32 -7.16 10.69
N LEU A 129 12.16 -6.66 11.13
CA LEU A 129 10.89 -7.10 10.58
C LEU A 129 10.74 -6.72 9.10
N LEU A 130 11.09 -5.48 8.70
CA LEU A 130 11.08 -5.08 7.28
C LEU A 130 11.92 -6.03 6.40
N VAL A 131 13.12 -6.40 6.86
CA VAL A 131 14.01 -7.32 6.14
C VAL A 131 13.42 -8.72 6.02
N ILE A 132 12.75 -9.23 7.06
CA ILE A 132 12.05 -10.53 7.02
C ILE A 132 10.92 -10.49 5.98
N LEU A 133 10.10 -9.43 6.00
CA LEU A 133 9.01 -9.27 5.03
C LEU A 133 9.53 -9.19 3.59
N LEU A 134 10.65 -8.49 3.40
CA LEU A 134 11.30 -8.31 2.10
C LEU A 134 11.80 -9.63 1.48
N GLN A 135 12.09 -10.66 2.29
CA GLN A 135 12.49 -11.96 1.75
C GLN A 135 11.38 -12.61 0.90
N GLY A 136 10.10 -12.23 1.12
CA GLY A 136 8.97 -12.78 0.37
C GLY A 136 8.90 -14.30 0.51
N SER A 137 9.15 -14.82 1.71
CA SER A 137 9.31 -16.23 2.01
C SER A 137 8.48 -16.69 3.20
N ARG A 138 7.34 -16.04 3.48
CA ARG A 138 6.38 -16.52 4.47
C ARG A 138 5.99 -17.97 4.18
N GLU A 139 5.75 -18.72 5.24
CA GLU A 139 5.25 -20.09 5.20
C GLU A 139 3.91 -20.16 4.44
N LYS A 140 3.53 -21.38 4.01
CA LYS A 140 2.29 -21.64 3.27
C LYS A 140 1.42 -22.63 4.05
N GLY A 141 0.11 -22.43 3.98
CA GLY A 141 -0.86 -23.30 4.64
C GLY A 141 -0.90 -23.12 6.15
N VAL A 142 -1.59 -24.03 6.82
CA VAL A 142 -1.83 -23.99 8.27
C VAL A 142 -1.12 -25.19 8.92
N ASP A 143 -0.34 -24.92 9.95
CA ASP A 143 0.16 -25.93 10.89
C ASP A 143 -0.79 -26.00 12.10
N GLU A 144 -1.71 -26.96 12.12
CA GLU A 144 -2.75 -27.03 13.18
C GLU A 144 -2.14 -27.26 14.57
N ASP A 145 -1.06 -28.04 14.67
CA ASP A 145 -0.40 -28.40 15.93
C ASP A 145 0.36 -27.23 16.58
N ARG A 146 0.51 -26.12 15.84
CA ARG A 146 1.17 -24.90 16.30
C ARG A 146 0.23 -23.77 16.66
N ILE A 147 -1.06 -23.82 16.31
CA ILE A 147 -1.98 -22.69 16.50
C ILE A 147 -2.00 -22.22 17.97
N GLU A 148 -2.24 -23.16 18.89
CA GLU A 148 -2.30 -22.86 20.32
C GLU A 148 -0.92 -22.45 20.87
N LYS A 149 0.15 -23.12 20.42
CA LYS A 149 1.53 -22.83 20.85
C LYS A 149 1.99 -21.43 20.43
N ASP A 150 1.73 -21.04 19.18
CA ASP A 150 2.07 -19.71 18.69
C ASP A 150 1.23 -18.64 19.42
N ALA A 151 -0.04 -18.93 19.75
CA ALA A 151 -0.87 -18.01 20.55
C ALA A 151 -0.31 -17.85 21.98
N GLU A 152 0.07 -18.94 22.63
CA GLU A 152 0.74 -18.92 23.94
C GLU A 152 2.09 -18.19 23.88
N GLU A 153 2.87 -18.40 22.82
CA GLU A 153 4.17 -17.75 22.65
C GLU A 153 4.03 -16.25 22.38
N LEU A 154 3.03 -15.82 21.61
CA LEU A 154 2.70 -14.39 21.45
C LEU A 154 2.35 -13.75 22.79
N PHE A 155 1.55 -14.42 23.62
CA PHE A 155 1.19 -13.89 24.94
C PHE A 155 2.40 -13.83 25.87
N ALA A 156 3.18 -14.91 25.95
CA ALA A 156 4.38 -14.98 26.76
C ALA A 156 5.47 -13.98 26.32
N ALA A 157 5.49 -13.59 25.05
CA ALA A 157 6.40 -12.58 24.51
C ALA A 157 5.94 -11.14 24.78
N GLY A 158 4.66 -10.90 25.04
CA GLY A 158 4.11 -9.58 25.40
C GLY A 158 3.57 -9.59 26.83
N GLN A 159 2.25 -9.57 26.96
CA GLN A 159 1.51 -9.41 28.23
C GLN A 159 1.85 -10.44 29.33
N GLY A 160 2.45 -11.58 28.99
CA GLY A 160 2.84 -12.62 29.94
C GLY A 160 4.10 -12.32 30.74
N LYS A 161 4.78 -11.18 30.52
CA LYS A 161 6.04 -10.82 31.19
C LYS A 161 6.16 -9.31 31.38
N VAL A 162 7.18 -8.89 32.15
CA VAL A 162 7.56 -7.48 32.25
C VAL A 162 8.48 -7.13 31.08
N GLY A 163 8.08 -6.15 30.28
CA GLY A 163 8.74 -5.78 29.03
C GLY A 163 8.47 -6.80 27.91
N THR A 164 8.97 -6.54 26.71
CA THR A 164 8.58 -7.28 25.51
C THR A 164 9.69 -8.21 25.02
N ASP A 165 9.34 -9.28 24.33
CA ASP A 165 10.26 -10.09 23.53
C ASP A 165 9.93 -9.86 22.05
N GLU A 166 10.42 -8.74 21.52
CA GLU A 166 10.17 -8.30 20.15
C GLU A 166 10.66 -9.33 19.13
N GLU A 167 11.71 -10.08 19.45
CA GLU A 167 12.27 -11.12 18.60
C GLU A 167 11.28 -12.26 18.34
N LYS A 168 10.59 -12.73 19.38
CA LYS A 168 9.54 -13.75 19.23
C LYS A 168 8.36 -13.22 18.42
N LEU A 169 7.88 -12.01 18.72
CA LEU A 169 6.80 -11.37 17.98
C LEU A 169 7.16 -11.25 16.49
N ILE A 170 8.35 -10.75 16.18
CA ILE A 170 8.88 -10.62 14.83
C ILE A 170 8.95 -11.96 14.12
N ASN A 171 9.45 -13.00 14.79
CA ASN A 171 9.60 -14.31 14.17
C ASN A 171 8.25 -14.93 13.80
N ILE A 172 7.25 -14.87 14.68
CA ILE A 172 5.91 -15.42 14.41
C ILE A 172 5.21 -14.57 13.34
N LEU A 173 5.07 -13.26 13.56
CA LEU A 173 4.34 -12.36 12.66
C LEU A 173 5.02 -12.21 11.30
N GLY A 174 6.35 -12.34 11.24
CA GLY A 174 7.14 -12.21 10.01
C GLY A 174 7.15 -13.46 9.14
N ASN A 175 7.05 -14.67 9.71
CA ASN A 175 7.26 -15.92 8.97
C ASN A 175 6.00 -16.75 8.75
N ARG A 176 5.05 -16.79 9.69
CA ARG A 176 3.85 -17.61 9.54
C ARG A 176 2.99 -17.15 8.36
N SER A 177 2.26 -18.10 7.78
CA SER A 177 1.30 -17.80 6.72
C SER A 177 0.17 -16.93 7.27
N HIS A 178 -0.45 -16.11 6.41
CA HIS A 178 -1.61 -15.31 6.84
C HIS A 178 -2.79 -16.18 7.28
N GLU A 179 -2.97 -17.36 6.66
CA GLU A 179 -4.04 -18.30 7.02
C GLU A 179 -3.82 -18.87 8.43
N HIS A 180 -2.58 -19.24 8.75
CA HIS A 180 -2.21 -19.71 10.09
C HIS A 180 -2.35 -18.59 11.12
N LEU A 181 -1.84 -17.39 10.83
CA LEU A 181 -1.92 -16.24 11.74
C LEU A 181 -3.36 -15.87 12.11
N ARG A 182 -4.33 -15.97 11.18
CA ARG A 182 -5.75 -15.73 11.51
C ARG A 182 -6.24 -16.67 12.61
N LEU A 183 -5.94 -17.97 12.48
CA LEU A 183 -6.34 -18.97 13.47
C LEU A 183 -5.60 -18.79 14.80
N VAL A 184 -4.33 -18.40 14.75
CA VAL A 184 -3.56 -18.03 15.95
C VAL A 184 -4.19 -16.83 16.66
N PHE A 185 -4.61 -15.80 15.93
CA PHE A 185 -5.25 -14.63 16.54
C PHE A 185 -6.61 -14.96 17.15
N ASP A 186 -7.40 -15.83 16.51
CA ASP A 186 -8.67 -16.32 17.07
C ASP A 186 -8.42 -17.14 18.36
N ALA A 187 -7.40 -17.99 18.36
CA ALA A 187 -6.99 -18.75 19.54
C ALA A 187 -6.48 -17.84 20.66
N PHE A 188 -5.63 -16.87 20.34
CA PHE A 188 -5.12 -15.87 21.29
C PHE A 188 -6.27 -15.13 21.99
N LYS A 189 -7.24 -14.63 21.23
CA LYS A 189 -8.42 -13.96 21.79
C LYS A 189 -9.25 -14.86 22.68
N LYS A 190 -9.41 -16.13 22.29
CA LYS A 190 -10.17 -17.12 23.08
C LYS A 190 -9.48 -17.44 24.41
N LEU A 191 -8.14 -17.52 24.43
CA LEU A 191 -7.36 -17.86 25.61
C LEU A 191 -7.20 -16.67 26.58
N TYR A 192 -6.98 -15.47 26.05
CA TYR A 192 -6.54 -14.30 26.84
C TYR A 192 -7.56 -13.15 26.89
N GLY A 193 -8.65 -13.23 26.12
CA GLY A 193 -9.78 -12.30 26.18
C GLY A 193 -9.59 -10.99 25.40
N ASN A 194 -8.37 -10.66 24.98
CA ASN A 194 -8.03 -9.43 24.25
C ASN A 194 -7.62 -9.73 22.79
N ASP A 195 -7.82 -8.77 21.90
CA ASP A 195 -7.29 -8.88 20.53
C ASP A 195 -5.76 -8.71 20.52
N ILE A 196 -5.06 -9.38 19.59
CA ILE A 196 -3.60 -9.30 19.49
C ILE A 196 -3.11 -7.87 19.22
N GLU A 197 -3.91 -7.05 18.54
CA GLU A 197 -3.62 -5.63 18.32
C GLU A 197 -3.49 -4.86 19.64
N GLU A 198 -4.41 -5.07 20.59
CA GLU A 198 -4.37 -4.42 21.90
C GLU A 198 -3.12 -4.85 22.69
N SER A 199 -2.68 -6.09 22.52
CA SER A 199 -1.42 -6.56 23.09
C SER A 199 -0.20 -5.90 22.46
N ILE A 200 -0.20 -5.64 21.15
CA ILE A 200 0.93 -4.99 20.46
C ILE A 200 1.00 -3.51 20.85
N GLU A 201 -0.13 -2.82 20.91
CA GLU A 201 -0.24 -1.40 21.30
C GLU A 201 0.17 -1.16 22.75
N GLY A 202 0.01 -2.15 23.64
CA GLY A 202 0.46 -2.07 25.03
C GLY A 202 1.96 -2.32 25.24
N GLU A 203 2.59 -3.07 24.33
CA GLU A 203 3.93 -3.66 24.54
C GLU A 203 5.02 -3.11 23.60
N THR A 204 4.63 -2.45 22.52
CA THR A 204 5.57 -1.85 21.55
C THR A 204 5.26 -0.37 21.36
N THR A 205 6.14 0.37 20.67
CA THR A 205 5.89 1.77 20.31
C THR A 205 6.50 2.13 18.96
N GLY A 206 6.03 3.25 18.38
CA GLY A 206 6.63 3.85 17.19
C GLY A 206 6.51 2.98 15.93
N ASN A 207 7.53 3.02 15.06
CA ASN A 207 7.46 2.35 13.76
C ASN A 207 7.38 0.82 13.86
N LEU A 208 7.91 0.22 14.93
CA LEU A 208 7.79 -1.22 15.15
C LEU A 208 6.33 -1.60 15.41
N GLU A 209 5.65 -0.87 16.31
CA GLU A 209 4.23 -1.06 16.62
C GLU A 209 3.40 -0.91 15.33
N ASN A 210 3.59 0.19 14.59
CA ASN A 210 2.89 0.45 13.34
C ASN A 210 3.07 -0.70 12.32
N LEU A 211 4.29 -1.23 12.19
CA LEU A 211 4.56 -2.35 11.28
C LEU A 211 3.92 -3.65 11.75
N MET A 212 4.01 -3.98 13.04
CA MET A 212 3.38 -5.18 13.59
C MET A 212 1.86 -5.14 13.43
N LEU A 213 1.24 -3.99 13.73
CA LEU A 213 -0.19 -3.78 13.52
C LEU A 213 -0.58 -3.89 12.04
N ALA A 214 0.22 -3.32 11.13
CA ALA A 214 -0.03 -3.46 9.70
C ALA A 214 0.04 -4.93 9.24
N VAL A 215 1.00 -5.70 9.75
CA VAL A 215 1.13 -7.14 9.47
C VAL A 215 -0.07 -7.92 10.01
N VAL A 216 -0.50 -7.67 11.25
CA VAL A 216 -1.69 -8.30 11.84
C VAL A 216 -2.94 -7.97 11.03
N LYS A 217 -3.17 -6.68 10.72
CA LYS A 217 -4.32 -6.22 9.95
C LYS A 217 -4.33 -6.82 8.54
N CYS A 218 -3.18 -6.89 7.86
CA CYS A 218 -3.07 -7.52 6.54
C CYS A 218 -3.25 -9.03 6.59
N ALA A 219 -2.78 -9.71 7.65
CA ALA A 219 -3.04 -11.13 7.84
C ALA A 219 -4.54 -11.40 8.02
N LYS A 220 -5.24 -10.58 8.82
CA LYS A 220 -6.71 -10.65 8.99
C LYS A 220 -7.45 -10.33 7.70
N SER A 221 -7.18 -9.19 7.07
CA SER A 221 -7.79 -8.75 5.81
C SER A 221 -7.03 -7.57 5.21
N VAL A 222 -6.32 -7.80 4.10
CA VAL A 222 -5.70 -6.73 3.29
C VAL A 222 -6.73 -5.66 2.85
N PRO A 223 -7.95 -6.02 2.37
CA PRO A 223 -8.96 -5.03 2.04
C PRO A 223 -9.39 -4.15 3.23
N ALA A 224 -9.53 -4.73 4.43
CA ALA A 224 -9.90 -3.96 5.62
C ALA A 224 -8.78 -3.02 6.07
N TYR A 225 -7.52 -3.46 5.99
CA TYR A 225 -6.35 -2.61 6.24
C TYR A 225 -6.35 -1.36 5.34
N PHE A 226 -6.57 -1.55 4.03
CA PHE A 226 -6.63 -0.41 3.10
C PHE A 226 -7.88 0.46 3.29
N ALA A 227 -9.01 -0.12 3.68
CA ALA A 227 -10.20 0.66 4.04
C ALA A 227 -9.92 1.60 5.22
N GLU A 228 -9.20 1.11 6.24
CA GLU A 228 -8.78 1.92 7.39
C GLU A 228 -7.79 3.02 6.99
N ALA A 229 -6.76 2.68 6.22
CA ALA A 229 -5.78 3.65 5.74
C ALA A 229 -6.42 4.74 4.86
N LEU A 230 -7.37 4.38 3.99
CA LEU A 230 -8.15 5.35 3.21
C LEU A 230 -8.96 6.29 4.11
N TYR A 231 -9.64 5.75 5.10
CA TYR A 231 -10.42 6.55 6.04
C TYR A 231 -9.55 7.52 6.84
N GLY A 232 -8.41 7.03 7.34
CA GLY A 232 -7.42 7.83 8.07
C GLY A 232 -6.81 8.95 7.21
N SER A 233 -6.53 8.67 5.93
CA SER A 233 -5.97 9.69 5.03
C SER A 233 -6.94 10.85 4.77
N MET A 234 -8.25 10.61 4.77
CA MET A 234 -9.27 11.63 4.49
C MET A 234 -9.67 12.48 5.73
N ARG A 235 -9.73 11.90 6.94
CA ARG A 235 -10.33 12.58 8.10
C ARG A 235 -9.50 13.62 8.86
N ARG A 236 -8.20 13.75 8.59
CA ARG A 236 -7.34 14.69 9.34
C ARG A 236 -7.56 16.13 8.85
N ALA A 237 -7.16 17.13 9.66
CA ALA A 237 -7.15 18.52 9.23
C ALA A 237 -6.10 18.69 8.11
N GLY A 238 -6.55 18.55 6.86
CA GLY A 238 -5.71 18.30 5.70
C GLY A 238 -5.73 16.82 5.32
N THR A 239 -5.92 16.55 4.04
CA THR A 239 -5.96 15.19 3.51
C THR A 239 -4.54 14.73 3.18
N ASP A 240 -4.20 13.48 3.48
CA ASP A 240 -2.99 12.86 2.96
C ASP A 240 -3.23 12.36 1.53
N GLU A 241 -3.07 13.27 0.56
CA GLU A 241 -3.35 12.95 -0.85
C GLU A 241 -2.39 11.92 -1.43
N LYS A 242 -1.18 11.80 -0.87
CA LYS A 242 -0.19 10.82 -1.33
C LYS A 242 -0.63 9.42 -0.97
N THR A 243 -1.05 9.20 0.28
CA THR A 243 -1.58 7.90 0.71
C THR A 243 -2.87 7.56 -0.01
N LEU A 244 -3.81 8.51 -0.11
CA LEU A 244 -5.05 8.32 -0.88
C LEU A 244 -4.76 7.91 -2.32
N MET A 245 -3.92 8.67 -3.03
CA MET A 245 -3.53 8.36 -4.41
C MET A 245 -2.83 7.00 -4.54
N ARG A 246 -1.87 6.71 -3.65
CA ARG A 246 -1.11 5.45 -3.67
C ARG A 246 -2.01 4.24 -3.51
N ILE A 247 -2.92 4.26 -2.54
CA ILE A 247 -3.86 3.16 -2.30
C ILE A 247 -4.84 3.05 -3.48
N MET A 248 -5.44 4.16 -3.89
CA MET A 248 -6.42 4.15 -4.98
C MET A 248 -5.81 3.61 -6.27
N VAL A 249 -4.57 3.96 -6.62
CA VAL A 249 -3.91 3.42 -7.82
C VAL A 249 -3.52 1.96 -7.63
N SER A 250 -2.78 1.64 -6.56
CA SER A 250 -2.17 0.32 -6.38
C SER A 250 -3.18 -0.81 -6.16
N ARG A 251 -4.36 -0.50 -5.60
CA ARG A 251 -5.40 -1.49 -5.31
C ARG A 251 -6.51 -1.56 -6.35
N SER A 252 -6.49 -0.66 -7.33
CA SER A 252 -7.60 -0.47 -8.27
C SER A 252 -7.94 -1.68 -9.14
N GLU A 253 -6.93 -2.46 -9.54
CA GLU A 253 -7.07 -3.67 -10.37
C GLU A 253 -6.82 -4.95 -9.54
N GLU A 254 -6.80 -4.84 -8.20
CA GLU A 254 -6.52 -5.95 -7.28
C GLU A 254 -7.76 -6.31 -6.44
N ASP A 255 -8.17 -5.43 -5.52
CA ASP A 255 -9.21 -5.71 -4.50
C ASP A 255 -10.05 -4.48 -4.13
N MET A 256 -10.11 -3.47 -5.01
CA MET A 256 -10.86 -2.23 -4.75
C MET A 256 -12.34 -2.44 -4.41
N LEU A 257 -12.99 -3.46 -4.98
CA LEU A 257 -14.38 -3.79 -4.65
C LEU A 257 -14.53 -4.31 -3.21
N ASP A 258 -13.58 -5.13 -2.75
CA ASP A 258 -13.56 -5.63 -1.38
C ASP A 258 -13.22 -4.51 -0.39
N ILE A 259 -12.27 -3.63 -0.75
CA ILE A 259 -11.94 -2.44 0.04
C ILE A 259 -13.19 -1.57 0.23
N ARG A 260 -13.98 -1.34 -0.81
CA ARG A 260 -15.24 -0.59 -0.72
C ARG A 260 -16.25 -1.26 0.22
N ALA A 261 -16.36 -2.59 0.17
CA ALA A 261 -17.25 -3.34 1.03
C ALA A 261 -16.81 -3.23 2.51
N CYS A 262 -15.52 -3.43 2.79
CA CYS A 262 -14.93 -3.23 4.11
C CYS A 262 -15.12 -1.80 4.61
N PHE A 263 -14.83 -0.80 3.79
CA PHE A 263 -14.99 0.61 4.15
C PHE A 263 -16.43 0.93 4.54
N LYS A 264 -17.42 0.49 3.74
CA LYS A 264 -18.84 0.69 4.05
C LYS A 264 -19.23 -0.02 5.34
N LYS A 265 -18.74 -1.26 5.56
CA LYS A 265 -18.99 -2.03 6.78
C LYS A 265 -18.43 -1.35 8.02
N MET A 266 -17.21 -0.79 7.92
CA MET A 266 -16.49 -0.19 9.05
C MET A 266 -17.02 1.20 9.41
N TYR A 267 -17.39 2.02 8.41
CA TYR A 267 -17.65 3.45 8.61
C TYR A 267 -19.08 3.89 8.30
N GLY A 268 -19.94 2.99 7.81
CA GLY A 268 -21.34 3.28 7.50
C GLY A 268 -21.57 4.19 6.28
N VAL A 269 -20.50 4.71 5.66
CA VAL A 269 -20.52 5.56 4.46
C VAL A 269 -19.76 4.89 3.31
N SER A 270 -20.11 5.20 2.07
CA SER A 270 -19.39 4.66 0.92
C SER A 270 -18.09 5.41 0.68
N LEU A 271 -17.02 4.69 0.32
CA LEU A 271 -15.74 5.29 -0.08
C LEU A 271 -15.91 6.34 -1.18
N TYR A 272 -16.77 6.04 -2.17
CA TYR A 272 -17.09 6.95 -3.27
C TYR A 272 -17.65 8.30 -2.76
N ASN A 273 -18.63 8.26 -1.85
CA ASN A 273 -19.22 9.49 -1.32
C ASN A 273 -18.22 10.26 -0.47
N THR A 274 -17.39 9.58 0.31
CA THR A 274 -16.34 10.23 1.11
C THR A 274 -15.35 10.98 0.22
N ILE A 275 -14.89 10.36 -0.88
CA ILE A 275 -14.00 11.01 -1.86
C ILE A 275 -14.68 12.23 -2.52
N GLN A 276 -15.99 12.20 -2.74
CA GLN A 276 -16.69 13.33 -3.37
C GLN A 276 -16.95 14.51 -2.42
N VAL A 277 -17.32 14.24 -1.18
CA VAL A 277 -17.80 15.28 -0.24
C VAL A 277 -16.67 16.16 0.27
N GLU A 278 -15.48 15.62 0.49
CA GLU A 278 -14.39 16.41 1.09
C GLU A 278 -13.72 17.42 0.15
N TRP A 279 -14.10 17.47 -1.13
CA TRP A 279 -13.22 18.07 -2.14
C TRP A 279 -13.86 18.93 -3.25
N THR A 280 -14.48 20.05 -2.89
CA THR A 280 -15.05 20.99 -3.88
C THR A 280 -14.01 21.79 -4.70
N SER A 281 -12.72 21.80 -4.31
CA SER A 281 -11.67 22.64 -4.93
C SER A 281 -10.72 21.94 -5.94
N LEU A 282 -10.70 20.60 -6.01
CA LEU A 282 -9.78 19.81 -6.88
C LEU A 282 -10.50 18.89 -7.89
N SER A 283 -11.46 19.45 -8.63
CA SER A 283 -12.42 18.69 -9.46
C SER A 283 -11.85 17.53 -10.30
N LEU A 284 -10.71 17.69 -10.99
CA LEU A 284 -10.15 16.64 -11.86
C LEU A 284 -9.51 15.47 -11.08
N PHE A 285 -8.81 15.76 -10.00
CA PHE A 285 -8.20 14.74 -9.14
C PHE A 285 -9.29 13.86 -8.52
N ASN A 286 -10.33 14.47 -7.95
CA ASN A 286 -11.42 13.73 -7.30
C ASN A 286 -12.27 12.96 -8.30
N SER A 287 -12.51 13.54 -9.48
CA SER A 287 -13.23 12.84 -10.55
C SER A 287 -12.47 11.58 -10.96
N THR A 288 -11.13 11.66 -11.05
CA THR A 288 -10.30 10.48 -11.37
C THR A 288 -10.37 9.44 -10.26
N LEU A 289 -10.20 9.84 -8.99
CA LEU A 289 -10.27 8.92 -7.85
C LEU A 289 -11.66 8.27 -7.72
N SER A 290 -12.73 9.04 -7.95
CA SER A 290 -14.11 8.54 -7.96
C SER A 290 -14.32 7.53 -9.09
N PHE A 291 -13.72 7.77 -10.26
CA PHE A 291 -13.77 6.85 -11.39
C PHE A 291 -13.04 5.54 -11.08
N ILE A 292 -11.83 5.62 -10.52
CA ILE A 292 -11.08 4.45 -10.04
C ILE A 292 -11.90 3.66 -9.01
N CYS A 293 -12.50 4.37 -8.04
CA CYS A 293 -13.36 3.76 -7.02
C CYS A 293 -14.58 3.05 -7.63
N SER A 294 -15.13 3.54 -8.74
CA SER A 294 -16.34 2.96 -9.34
C SER A 294 -16.14 1.55 -9.90
N GLY A 295 -14.89 1.12 -10.13
CA GLY A 295 -14.57 -0.20 -10.70
C GLY A 295 -14.54 -0.21 -12.24
N ALA A 296 -14.52 0.94 -12.88
CA ALA A 296 -14.58 1.07 -14.33
C ALA A 296 -13.25 0.78 -15.07
N MET A 297 -12.25 0.20 -14.38
CA MET A 297 -10.97 -0.22 -14.98
C MET A 297 -10.92 -1.71 -15.38
N GLY A 298 -12.06 -2.41 -15.30
CA GLY A 298 -12.23 -3.80 -15.75
C GLY A 298 -12.43 -3.94 -17.25
#